data_AF-A0AAJ1FVP6-F1
#
_entry.id   AF-A0AAJ1FVP6-F1
#
_cell.length_a   1.000
_cell.length_b   1.000
_cell.length_c   1.000
_cell.angle_alpha   90.00
_cell.angle_beta   90.00
_cell.angle_gamma   90.00
#
_symmetry.space_group_name_H-M   'P 1'
#
loop_
_entity.id
_entity.type
_entity.pdbx_description
1 polymer ?
#
loop_
_entity_poly.entity_id
_entity_poly.type
_entity_poly.pdbx_seq_one_letter_code
_entity_poly.pdbx_strand_id
1 'polypeptide(L)' 'MPVLGLSADQGSIADMAATLKAYGDDIHGQHIANCGHFQPEEQPEATANALAAFFGQYRH' A
#
# COMPACT_ATOMS: atom_id res chain seq x y z
N MET A 1 10.03 -10.81 5.89
CA MET A 1 9.57 -9.59 6.57
C MET A 1 8.32 -9.17 5.83
N PRO A 2 7.21 -8.88 6.53
CA PRO A 2 6.01 -8.39 5.89
C PRO A 2 6.27 -7.07 5.17
N VAL A 3 5.81 -6.94 3.93
CA VAL A 3 5.90 -5.70 3.14
C VAL A 3 4.52 -5.36 2.56
N LEU A 4 4.14 -4.09 2.62
CA LEU A 4 2.93 -3.56 1.99
C LEU A 4 3.26 -2.85 0.68
N GLY A 5 2.71 -3.32 -0.43
CA GLY A 5 2.58 -2.57 -1.66
C GLY A 5 1.27 -1.77 -1.67
N LEU A 6 1.37 -0.45 -1.61
CA LEU A 6 0.21 0.45 -1.63
C LEU A 6 0.01 1.05 -3.02
N SER A 7 -1.03 0.61 -3.72
CA SER A 7 -1.41 1.05 -5.07
C SER A 7 -2.46 2.17 -5.05
N ALA A 8 -2.65 2.85 -6.18
CA ALA A 8 -3.65 3.89 -6.37
C ALA A 8 -4.18 3.89 -7.81
N ASP A 9 -5.41 4.36 -8.04
CA ASP A 9 -6.06 4.33 -9.36
C ASP A 9 -5.26 5.02 -10.48
N GLN A 10 -4.64 6.16 -10.17
CA GLN A 10 -3.78 6.90 -11.10
C GLN A 10 -2.32 6.95 -10.63
N GLY A 11 -1.90 5.96 -9.84
CA GLY A 11 -0.50 5.79 -9.43
C GLY A 11 0.40 5.39 -10.60
N SER A 12 1.71 5.63 -10.47
CA SER A 12 2.69 5.29 -11.52
C SER A 12 2.82 3.78 -11.76
N ILE A 13 2.48 2.96 -10.77
CA ILE A 13 2.48 1.51 -10.84
C ILE A 13 1.07 1.03 -10.47
N ALA A 14 0.40 0.36 -11.40
CA ALA A 14 -0.99 -0.08 -11.22
C ALA A 14 -1.14 -1.11 -10.08
N ASP A 15 -0.17 -2.03 -9.94
CA ASP A 15 -0.12 -3.00 -8.85
C ASP A 15 1.29 -3.06 -8.25
N MET A 16 1.49 -2.29 -7.18
CA MET A 16 2.75 -2.26 -6.45
C MET A 16 3.08 -3.63 -5.83
N ALA A 17 2.08 -4.33 -5.30
CA ALA A 17 2.30 -5.63 -4.64
C ALA A 17 2.76 -6.68 -5.66
N ALA A 18 2.16 -6.73 -6.85
CA ALA A 18 2.61 -7.63 -7.91
C ALA A 18 4.08 -7.36 -8.33
N THR A 19 4.48 -6.09 -8.39
CA THR A 19 5.86 -5.69 -8.74
C THR A 19 6.87 -6.14 -7.66
N LEU A 20 6.47 -6.13 -6.39
CA LEU A 20 7.34 -6.51 -5.27
C LEU A 20 7.50 -8.03 -5.09
N LYS A 21 6.61 -8.87 -5.65
CA LYS A 21 6.65 -10.34 -5.49
C LYS A 21 7.96 -10.99 -5.94
N ALA A 22 8.69 -10.37 -6.88
CA ALA A 22 9.99 -10.89 -7.31
C ALA A 22 11.11 -10.70 -6.28
N TYR A 23 10.87 -9.91 -5.22
CA TYR A 23 11.89 -9.45 -4.27
C TYR A 23 11.59 -9.83 -2.82
N GLY A 24 10.51 -10.56 -2.54
CA GLY A 24 10.17 -10.99 -1.20
C GLY A 24 9.03 -12.01 -1.16
N ASP A 25 9.00 -12.79 -0.08
CA ASP A 25 8.08 -13.91 0.08
C ASP A 25 6.79 -13.56 0.86
N ASP A 26 6.74 -12.37 1.48
CA ASP A 26 5.67 -11.94 2.39
C ASP A 26 5.15 -10.54 1.99
N ILE A 27 4.46 -10.51 0.85
CA ILE A 27 4.01 -9.29 0.18
C ILE A 27 2.48 -9.16 0.30
N HIS A 28 2.04 -8.05 0.87
CA HIS A 28 0.65 -7.66 0.99
C HIS A 28 0.33 -6.53 0.02
N GLY A 29 -0.90 -6.48 -0.47
CA GLY A 29 -1.38 -5.42 -1.36
C GLY A 29 -2.57 -4.69 -0.78
N GLN A 30 -2.58 -3.37 -0.92
CA GLN A 30 -3.75 -2.55 -0.69
C GLN A 30 -3.87 -1.48 -1.78
N HIS A 31 -5.09 -1.11 -2.11
CA HIS A 31 -5.39 -0.14 -3.17
C HIS A 31 -6.18 1.04 -2.61
N ILE A 32 -5.77 2.26 -2.94
CA ILE A 32 -6.49 3.49 -2.59
C ILE A 32 -7.24 3.98 -3.82
N ALA A 33 -8.57 3.97 -3.73
CA ALA A 33 -9.45 4.49 -4.77
C ALA A 33 -9.46 6.03 -4.79
N ASN A 34 -9.79 6.61 -5.95
CA ASN A 34 -9.86 8.04 -6.22
C ASN A 34 -8.57 8.79 -5.82
N CYS A 35 -7.42 8.20 -6.18
CA CYS A 35 -6.11 8.66 -5.76
C CYS A 35 -5.08 8.54 -6.90
N GLY A 36 -4.21 9.53 -7.00
CA GLY A 36 -3.05 9.56 -7.85
C GLY A 36 -1.76 9.17 -7.15
N HIS A 37 -0.69 9.87 -7.51
CA HIS A 37 0.68 9.54 -7.12
C HIS A 37 1.01 9.92 -5.67
N PHE A 38 0.38 10.96 -5.13
CA PHE A 38 0.69 11.54 -3.83
C PHE A 38 -0.32 11.05 -2.79
N GLN A 39 -0.35 9.74 -2.54
CA GLN A 39 -1.34 9.08 -1.66
C GLN A 39 -1.50 9.74 -0.28
N PRO A 40 -0.43 10.15 0.43
CA PRO A 40 -0.56 10.84 1.72
C PRO A 40 -1.27 12.20 1.63
N GLU A 41 -1.09 12.93 0.53
CA GLU A 41 -1.70 14.25 0.31
C GLU A 41 -3.11 14.16 -0.28
N GLU A 42 -3.34 13.21 -1.18
CA GLU A 42 -4.60 13.08 -1.94
C GLU A 42 -5.68 12.33 -1.15
N GLN A 43 -5.28 11.32 -0.37
CA GLN A 43 -6.17 10.50 0.46
C GLN A 43 -5.54 10.24 1.84
N PRO A 44 -5.37 11.28 2.67
CA PRO A 44 -4.63 11.19 3.93
C PRO A 44 -5.22 10.14 4.89
N GLU A 45 -6.54 10.10 5.07
CA GLU A 45 -7.18 9.14 5.96
C GLU A 45 -7.07 7.71 5.43
N ALA A 46 -7.25 7.50 4.13
CA ALA A 46 -7.14 6.16 3.53
C ALA A 46 -5.71 5.63 3.65
N THR A 47 -4.71 6.48 3.40
CA THR A 47 -3.29 6.16 3.56
C THR A 47 -2.96 5.83 5.00
N ALA A 48 -3.37 6.68 5.96
CA ALA A 48 -3.13 6.44 7.37
C ALA A 48 -3.77 5.14 7.85
N ASN A 49 -5.01 4.86 7.44
CA ASN A 49 -5.73 3.63 7.79
C ASN A 49 -5.06 2.38 7.20
N ALA A 50 -4.61 2.44 5.95
CA ALA A 50 -3.87 1.34 5.31
C ALA A 50 -2.60 0.98 6.09
N LEU A 51 -1.79 2.01 6.41
CA LEU A 51 -0.56 1.85 7.17
C LEU A 51 -0.83 1.35 8.60
N ALA A 52 -1.81 1.93 9.29
CA ALA A 52 -2.17 1.54 10.65
C ALA A 52 -2.69 0.09 10.70
N ALA A 53 -3.52 -0.32 9.75
CA ALA A 53 -4.02 -1.69 9.66
C ALA A 53 -2.89 -2.69 9.43
N PHE A 54 -1.97 -2.39 8.51
CA PHE A 54 -0.82 -3.24 8.23
C PHE A 54 0.10 -3.37 9.45
N PHE A 55 0.55 -2.25 10.03
CA PHE A 55 1.43 -2.31 11.20
C PHE A 55 0.74 -2.90 12.42
N GLY A 56 -0.58 -2.69 12.57
CA GLY A 56 -1.39 -3.24 13.65
C GLY A 56 -1.37 -4.76 13.73
N GLN A 57 -1.21 -5.46 12.59
CA GLN A 57 -1.09 -6.92 12.54
C GLN A 57 0.19 -7.45 13.20
N TYR A 58 1.20 -6.58 13.38
CA TYR A 58 2.55 -6.95 13.84
C TYR A 58 2.95 -6.23 15.13
N ARG A 59 2.00 -5.58 15.81
CA ARG A 59 2.23 -5.02 17.15
C ARG A 59 2.24 -6.16 18.17
N HIS A 60 3.37 -6.35 18.85
CA HIS A 60 3.50 -7.17 20.05
C HIS A 60 3.15 -6.36 21.31
#